data_AF-A0A9P3E1V0-F1
#
_entry.id   AF-A0A9P3E1V0-F1
#
_cell.length_a   1.000
_cell.length_b   1.000
_cell.length_c   1.000
_cell.angle_alpha   90.00
_cell.angle_beta   90.00
_cell.angle_gamma   90.00
#
_symmetry.space_group_name_H-M   'P 1'
#
loop_
_entity.id
_entity.type
_entity.pdbx_description
1 polymer ?
#
loop_
_entity_poly.entity_id
_entity_poly.type
_entity_poly.pdbx_seq_one_letter_code
_entity_poly.pdbx_strand_id
1 'polypeptide(L)'
;MGGYAMTDKKPNAKRDLHREPWTDDHTLALLRSTIHLVLANRRDLYATPSLQGVSYNGGNAINQKLQQMLRRLCAGYPGGQGVEDEVVGELKGVKGVKAGKGGKAGKVGKGSKASQREGSEGSGAVKVERDVKKRKAVEIEEVEETD
;
A
#
# COMPACT_ATOMS: atom_id res chain seq x y z
N MET A 1 -52.01 -6.05 22.59
CA MET A 1 -51.24 -4.82 22.34
C MET A 1 -50.35 -4.57 23.55
N GLY A 2 -49.04 -4.86 23.45
CA GLY A 2 -48.08 -4.68 24.54
C GLY A 2 -47.37 -3.34 24.41
N GLY A 3 -47.55 -2.45 25.38
CA GLY A 3 -46.90 -1.14 25.44
C GLY A 3 -45.42 -1.29 25.79
N TYR A 4 -44.55 -0.68 24.99
CA TYR A 4 -43.13 -0.53 25.31
C TYR A 4 -42.97 0.55 26.38
N ALA A 5 -42.49 0.15 27.56
CA ALA A 5 -42.06 1.07 28.60
C ALA A 5 -40.78 1.79 28.16
N MET A 6 -40.91 3.05 27.75
CA MET A 6 -39.80 4.00 27.66
C MET A 6 -39.24 4.20 29.07
N THR A 7 -38.10 3.57 29.36
CA THR A 7 -37.35 3.89 30.58
C THR A 7 -36.44 5.08 30.25
N ASP A 8 -36.87 6.26 30.68
CA ASP A 8 -36.06 7.49 30.70
C ASP A 8 -34.82 7.28 31.60
N LYS A 9 -33.75 6.76 31.00
CA LYS A 9 -32.44 6.75 31.63
C LYS A 9 -31.93 8.19 31.68
N LYS A 10 -32.06 8.83 32.85
CA LYS A 10 -31.43 10.14 33.14
C LYS A 10 -29.94 10.09 32.76
N PRO A 11 -29.42 11.07 32.02
CA PRO A 11 -28.00 11.11 31.67
C PRO A 11 -27.18 11.24 32.96
N ASN A 12 -26.26 10.29 33.17
CA ASN A 12 -25.36 10.27 34.31
C ASN A 12 -24.28 11.35 34.13
N ALA A 13 -24.59 12.58 34.52
CA ALA A 13 -23.81 13.79 34.29
C ALA A 13 -22.49 13.90 35.08
N LYS A 14 -21.93 12.79 35.61
CA LYS A 14 -20.76 12.81 36.51
C LYS A 14 -19.50 12.12 35.97
N ARG A 15 -19.41 11.76 34.69
CA ARG A 15 -18.27 10.97 34.17
C ARG A 15 -17.25 11.71 33.30
N ASP A 16 -17.50 12.95 32.89
CA ASP A 16 -16.75 13.55 31.79
C ASP A 16 -15.86 14.77 32.14
N LEU A 17 -15.55 14.99 33.42
CA LEU A 17 -14.79 16.19 33.84
C LEU A 17 -13.29 16.19 33.48
N HIS A 18 -12.73 15.08 32.99
CA HIS A 18 -11.31 14.97 32.61
C HIS A 18 -11.09 14.25 31.27
N ARG A 19 -12.09 14.19 30.39
CA ARG A 19 -11.91 13.56 29.09
C ARG A 19 -11.33 14.57 28.12
N GLU A 20 -10.14 14.29 27.61
CA GLU A 20 -9.57 15.06 26.50
C GLU A 20 -10.52 15.02 25.30
N PRO A 21 -10.81 16.17 24.67
CA PRO A 21 -11.64 16.20 23.47
C PRO A 21 -10.98 15.42 22.35
N TRP A 22 -11.79 14.70 21.57
CA TRP A 22 -11.28 14.00 20.39
C TRP A 22 -10.80 15.01 19.35
N THR A 23 -9.64 14.75 18.76
CA THR A 23 -9.00 15.63 17.77
C THR A 23 -8.69 14.85 16.49
N ASP A 24 -8.37 15.56 15.41
CA ASP A 24 -7.97 14.92 14.16
C ASP A 24 -6.68 14.10 14.34
N ASP A 25 -5.75 14.55 15.19
CA ASP A 25 -4.53 13.81 15.52
C ASP A 25 -4.83 12.44 16.14
N HIS A 26 -5.83 12.37 17.02
CA HIS A 26 -6.29 11.09 17.58
C HIS A 26 -6.83 10.16 16.48
N THR A 27 -7.56 10.72 15.51
CA THR A 27 -8.04 9.97 14.35
C THR A 27 -6.89 9.46 13.49
N LEU A 28 -5.89 10.29 13.20
CA LEU A 28 -4.71 9.91 12.42
C LEU A 28 -3.87 8.85 13.13
N ALA A 29 -3.66 8.98 14.44
CA ALA A 29 -2.97 7.98 15.24
C ALA A 29 -3.72 6.62 15.25
N LEU A 30 -5.05 6.67 15.32
CA LEU A 30 -5.88 5.47 15.22
C LEU A 30 -5.79 4.82 13.84
N LEU A 31 -5.78 5.62 12.77
CA LEU A 31 -5.60 5.11 11.40
C LEU A 31 -4.22 4.45 11.24
N ARG A 32 -3.15 5.10 11.67
CA ARG A 32 -1.77 4.55 11.64
C ARG A 32 -1.69 3.21 12.37
N SER A 33 -2.16 3.16 13.61
CA SER A 33 -2.14 1.95 14.43
C SER A 33 -2.97 0.81 13.83
N THR A 34 -4.13 1.12 13.26
CA THR A 34 -4.99 0.15 12.57
C THR A 34 -4.29 -0.46 11.35
N ILE A 35 -3.72 0.39 10.48
CA ILE A 35 -2.98 -0.05 9.29
C ILE A 35 -1.81 -0.93 9.69
N HIS A 36 -1.04 -0.52 10.70
CA HIS A 36 0.10 -1.26 11.20
C HIS A 36 -0.32 -2.66 11.67
N LEU A 37 -1.38 -2.76 12.47
CA LEU A 37 -1.90 -4.04 12.96
C LEU A 37 -2.33 -4.95 11.81
N VAL A 38 -3.04 -4.41 10.83
CA VAL A 38 -3.52 -5.17 9.66
C VAL A 38 -2.36 -5.68 8.80
N LEU A 39 -1.37 -4.83 8.51
CA LEU A 39 -0.23 -5.21 7.66
C LEU A 39 0.76 -6.15 8.38
N ALA A 40 0.89 -6.03 9.70
CA ALA A 40 1.68 -6.94 10.53
C ALA A 40 1.09 -8.36 10.53
N ASN A 41 -0.25 -8.47 10.62
CA ASN A 41 -0.97 -9.75 10.66
C ASN A 41 -1.47 -10.22 9.29
N ARG A 42 -0.89 -9.72 8.18
CA ARG A 42 -1.34 -10.06 6.81
C ARG A 42 -1.30 -11.55 6.48
N ARG A 43 -0.44 -12.33 7.14
CA ARG A 43 -0.35 -13.78 6.94
C ARG A 43 -1.64 -14.48 7.37
N ASP A 44 -2.25 -14.02 8.44
CA ASP A 44 -3.50 -14.58 8.95
C ASP A 44 -4.64 -14.30 7.97
N LEU A 45 -4.62 -13.14 7.32
CA LEU A 45 -5.56 -12.82 6.24
C LEU A 45 -5.43 -13.80 5.06
N TYR A 46 -4.20 -14.21 4.72
CA TYR A 46 -3.97 -15.16 3.63
C TYR A 46 -4.46 -16.58 3.95
N ALA A 47 -4.53 -16.94 5.24
CA ALA A 47 -5.02 -18.23 5.69
C ALA A 47 -6.56 -18.34 5.65
N THR A 48 -7.27 -17.24 5.39
CA THR A 48 -8.73 -17.22 5.33
C THR A 48 -9.25 -18.15 4.22
N PRO A 49 -10.09 -19.16 4.53
CA PRO A 49 -10.54 -20.15 3.54
C PRO A 49 -11.19 -19.55 2.30
N SER A 50 -12.01 -18.50 2.47
CA SER A 50 -12.67 -17.80 1.37
C SER A 50 -11.72 -17.03 0.44
N LEU A 51 -10.47 -16.82 0.85
CA LEU A 51 -9.44 -16.14 0.06
C LEU A 51 -8.39 -17.09 -0.53
N GLN A 52 -8.47 -18.40 -0.25
CA GLN A 52 -7.49 -19.38 -0.76
C GLN A 52 -7.40 -19.35 -2.28
N GLY A 53 -8.54 -19.22 -2.97
CA GLY A 53 -8.62 -19.15 -4.43
C GLY A 53 -8.03 -17.88 -5.06
N VAL A 54 -7.58 -16.90 -4.27
CA VAL A 54 -6.87 -15.69 -4.73
C VAL A 54 -5.53 -15.48 -4.04
N SER A 55 -5.06 -16.49 -3.29
CA SER A 55 -3.82 -16.44 -2.49
C SER A 55 -2.55 -16.77 -3.27
N TYR A 56 -2.64 -16.95 -4.60
CA TYR A 56 -1.51 -17.30 -5.46
C TYR A 56 -0.34 -16.31 -5.34
N ASN A 57 0.88 -16.78 -5.62
CA ASN A 57 2.11 -16.00 -5.53
C ASN A 57 2.33 -15.37 -4.14
N GLY A 58 2.05 -16.12 -3.07
CA GLY A 58 2.27 -15.69 -1.69
C GLY A 58 1.36 -14.55 -1.25
N GLY A 59 0.14 -14.48 -1.77
CA GLY A 59 -0.86 -13.48 -1.40
C GLY A 59 -0.64 -12.09 -1.99
N ASN A 60 0.10 -11.96 -3.10
CA ASN A 60 0.37 -10.65 -3.70
C ASN A 60 -0.91 -9.91 -4.11
N ALA A 61 -1.87 -10.60 -4.73
CA ALA A 61 -3.15 -10.01 -5.11
C ALA A 61 -3.95 -9.52 -3.89
N ILE A 62 -3.94 -10.31 -2.80
CA ILE A 62 -4.57 -9.94 -1.53
C ILE A 62 -3.88 -8.71 -0.94
N ASN A 63 -2.54 -8.65 -0.94
CA ASN A 63 -1.79 -7.51 -0.43
C ASN A 63 -2.08 -6.21 -1.19
N GLN A 64 -2.12 -6.28 -2.52
CA GLN A 64 -2.45 -5.13 -3.36
C GLN A 64 -3.87 -4.64 -3.09
N LYS A 65 -4.83 -5.57 -2.95
CA LYS A 65 -6.21 -5.23 -2.64
C LYS A 65 -6.35 -4.62 -1.24
N LEU A 66 -5.63 -5.17 -0.27
CA LEU A 66 -5.57 -4.67 1.10
C LEU A 66 -5.05 -3.23 1.13
N GLN A 67 -3.92 -2.95 0.49
CA GLN A 67 -3.39 -1.58 0.37
C GLN A 67 -4.36 -0.64 -0.34
N GLN A 68 -5.02 -1.10 -1.42
CA GLN A 68 -6.06 -0.31 -2.09
C GLN A 68 -7.22 0.07 -1.15
N MET A 69 -7.68 -0.88 -0.33
CA MET A 69 -8.75 -0.65 0.65
C MET A 69 -8.30 0.32 1.75
N LEU A 70 -7.08 0.14 2.27
CA LEU A 70 -6.51 1.00 3.31
C LEU A 70 -6.32 2.44 2.80
N ARG A 71 -5.84 2.65 1.57
CA ARG A 71 -5.79 3.98 0.94
C ARG A 71 -7.14 4.67 0.90
N ARG A 72 -8.17 3.94 0.46
CA ARG A 72 -9.54 4.47 0.40
C ARG A 72 -10.10 4.80 1.78
N LEU A 73 -9.79 3.96 2.78
CA LEU A 73 -10.17 4.21 4.16
C LEU A 73 -9.53 5.50 4.67
N CYS A 74 -8.22 5.69 4.47
CA CYS A 74 -7.51 6.88 4.94
C CYS A 74 -7.94 8.16 4.20
N ALA A 75 -8.23 8.06 2.89
CA ALA A 75 -8.71 9.19 2.10
C ALA A 75 -10.09 9.72 2.56
N GLY A 76 -10.83 8.95 3.37
CA GLY A 76 -12.11 9.38 3.95
C GLY A 76 -11.98 10.31 5.17
N TYR A 77 -10.76 10.50 5.70
CA TYR A 77 -10.52 11.32 6.90
C TYR A 77 -9.65 12.54 6.57
N PRO A 78 -9.91 13.70 7.21
CA PRO A 78 -9.09 14.90 7.04
C PRO A 78 -7.63 14.62 7.43
N GLY A 79 -6.68 14.98 6.56
CA GLY A 79 -5.26 14.71 6.77
C GLY A 79 -4.84 13.24 6.61
N GLY A 80 -5.74 12.33 6.24
CA GLY A 80 -5.44 10.90 6.12
C GLY A 80 -4.75 10.49 4.81
N GLN A 81 -4.64 11.37 3.81
CA GLN A 81 -3.93 11.05 2.57
C GLN A 81 -2.44 10.77 2.84
N GLY A 82 -1.94 9.65 2.33
CA GLY A 82 -0.54 9.24 2.47
C GLY A 82 -0.19 8.47 3.74
N VAL A 83 -1.10 8.36 4.71
CA VAL A 83 -0.85 7.61 5.97
C VAL A 83 -0.54 6.14 5.73
N GLU A 84 -1.14 5.52 4.70
CA GLU A 84 -0.83 4.14 4.33
C GLU A 84 0.59 3.99 3.77
N ASP A 85 1.03 4.89 2.90
CA ASP A 85 2.38 4.88 2.32
C ASP A 85 3.46 5.07 3.41
N GLU A 86 3.22 5.94 4.39
CA GLU A 86 4.08 6.12 5.57
C GLU A 86 4.29 4.79 6.31
N VAL A 87 3.19 4.14 6.71
CA VAL A 87 3.25 2.89 7.49
C VAL A 87 3.84 1.74 6.66
N VAL A 88 3.54 1.66 5.36
CA VAL A 88 4.16 0.67 4.46
C VAL A 88 5.66 0.90 4.34
N GLY A 89 6.12 2.15 4.29
CA GLY A 89 7.52 2.53 4.27
C GLY A 89 8.25 2.10 5.55
N GLU A 90 7.66 2.36 6.72
CA GLU A 90 8.20 1.96 8.01
C GLU A 90 8.37 0.43 8.11
N LEU A 91 7.34 -0.34 7.75
CA LEU A 91 7.38 -1.80 7.80
C LEU A 91 8.45 -2.40 6.86
N LYS A 92 8.74 -1.75 5.73
CA LYS A 92 9.82 -2.15 4.83
C LYS A 92 11.20 -1.79 5.41
N GLY A 93 11.32 -0.65 6.09
CA GLY A 93 12.57 -0.18 6.71
C GLY A 93 12.98 -0.96 7.97
N VAL A 94 12.02 -1.44 8.77
CA VAL A 94 12.31 -2.15 10.04
C VAL A 94 13.01 -3.50 9.83
N LYS A 95 12.89 -4.12 8.65
CA LYS A 95 13.58 -5.40 8.34
C LYS A 95 15.08 -5.23 8.06
N GLY A 96 15.60 -3.99 8.07
CA GLY A 96 16.98 -3.65 7.70
C GLY A 96 17.88 -3.15 8.83
N VAL A 97 17.42 -3.07 10.09
CA VAL A 97 18.31 -2.71 11.21
C VAL A 97 19.20 -3.91 11.53
N LYS A 98 20.28 -4.04 10.75
CA LYS A 98 21.43 -4.89 11.06
C LYS A 98 21.91 -4.54 12.48
N ALA A 99 21.72 -5.48 13.38
CA ALA A 99 22.53 -5.61 14.56
C ALA A 99 24.03 -5.59 14.16
N GLY A 100 24.81 -4.72 14.79
CA GLY A 100 26.25 -4.84 14.95
C GLY A 100 27.13 -4.50 13.75
N LYS A 101 27.78 -3.34 13.82
CA LYS A 101 29.26 -3.27 13.76
C LYS A 101 29.77 -1.91 14.23
N GLY A 102 30.27 -1.86 15.46
CA GLY A 102 31.26 -0.86 15.84
C GLY A 102 32.56 -1.12 15.07
N GLY A 103 33.35 -0.06 14.86
CA GLY A 103 34.77 -0.20 14.53
C GLY A 103 35.27 0.68 13.40
N LYS A 104 35.90 1.80 13.81
CA LYS A 104 37.15 2.39 13.30
C LYS A 104 37.34 2.65 11.79
N ALA A 105 37.51 3.94 11.51
CA ALA A 105 38.71 4.54 10.90
C ALA A 105 39.25 3.95 9.57
N GLY A 106 39.02 4.72 8.50
CA GLY A 106 40.00 5.17 7.51
C GLY A 106 40.95 4.16 6.85
N LYS A 107 40.86 4.05 5.51
CA LYS A 107 42.03 4.29 4.64
C LYS A 107 41.62 4.45 3.17
N VAL A 108 42.17 5.50 2.59
CA VAL A 108 42.35 5.77 1.16
C VAL A 108 43.12 4.63 0.48
N GLY A 109 42.76 4.28 -0.75
CA GLY A 109 43.54 3.35 -1.58
C GLY A 109 43.08 3.30 -3.04
N LYS A 110 43.56 4.26 -3.83
CA LYS A 110 43.61 4.31 -5.29
C LYS A 110 44.48 3.16 -5.82
N GLY A 111 44.05 2.42 -6.85
CA GLY A 111 44.89 1.38 -7.46
C GLY A 111 44.30 0.71 -8.70
N SER A 112 44.77 1.14 -9.87
CA SER A 112 44.50 0.61 -11.21
C SER A 112 45.37 -0.62 -11.54
N LYS A 113 44.82 -1.59 -12.29
CA LYS A 113 45.43 -2.43 -13.38
C LYS A 113 44.48 -3.60 -13.70
N ALA A 114 43.86 -3.73 -14.88
CA ALA A 114 44.38 -4.02 -16.23
C ALA A 114 45.02 -5.42 -16.37
N SER A 115 44.28 -6.35 -16.99
CA SER A 115 44.74 -7.53 -17.77
C SER A 115 43.49 -8.28 -18.29
N GLN A 116 42.97 -8.01 -19.48
CA GLN A 116 43.33 -8.60 -20.79
C GLN A 116 43.22 -10.14 -20.84
N ARG A 117 42.16 -10.63 -21.48
CA ARG A 117 42.21 -11.76 -22.43
C ARG A 117 40.99 -11.71 -23.37
N GLU A 118 41.29 -11.66 -24.66
CA GLU A 118 40.47 -11.92 -25.85
C GLU A 118 39.81 -13.31 -25.74
N GLY A 119 38.70 -13.68 -26.36
CA GLY A 119 37.86 -13.14 -27.42
C GLY A 119 37.05 -14.34 -27.95
N SER A 120 35.78 -14.17 -28.31
CA SER A 120 35.11 -14.97 -29.36
C SER A 120 33.74 -14.38 -29.65
N GLU A 121 33.49 -14.21 -30.94
CA GLU A 121 32.38 -13.55 -31.62
C GLU A 121 31.03 -14.27 -31.44
N GLY A 122 29.93 -13.53 -31.61
CA GLY A 122 28.60 -14.11 -31.63
C GLY A 122 27.43 -13.13 -31.69
N SER A 123 27.36 -12.37 -32.80
CA SER A 123 26.18 -11.81 -33.49
C SER A 123 24.79 -11.86 -32.80
N GLY A 124 24.09 -10.71 -32.78
CA GLY A 124 22.62 -10.73 -32.65
C GLY A 124 21.98 -9.46 -32.08
N ALA A 125 22.15 -8.32 -32.73
CA ALA A 125 21.38 -7.12 -32.46
C ALA A 125 19.96 -7.24 -33.02
N VAL A 126 18.91 -7.07 -32.20
CA VAL A 126 17.68 -6.38 -32.64
C VAL A 126 17.04 -5.63 -31.47
N LYS A 127 17.14 -4.31 -31.54
CA LYS A 127 16.42 -3.31 -30.75
C LYS A 127 15.03 -3.15 -31.38
N VAL A 128 13.95 -3.47 -30.66
CA VAL A 128 12.58 -3.12 -31.10
C VAL A 128 11.96 -2.17 -30.10
N GLU A 129 12.22 -0.89 -30.33
CA GLU A 129 11.42 0.25 -29.93
C GLU A 129 10.13 0.21 -30.78
N ARG A 130 8.94 0.23 -30.16
CA ARG A 130 7.69 0.56 -30.86
C ARG A 130 6.87 1.55 -30.05
N ASP A 131 7.09 2.80 -30.41
CA ASP A 131 6.10 3.88 -30.40
C ASP A 131 4.81 3.43 -31.11
N VAL A 132 3.67 3.57 -30.45
CA VAL A 132 2.35 3.55 -31.11
C VAL A 132 1.63 4.84 -30.71
N LYS A 133 1.79 5.85 -31.56
CA LYS A 133 1.14 7.15 -31.45
C LYS A 133 0.30 7.40 -32.70
N LYS A 134 -1.01 7.49 -32.46
CA LYS A 134 -2.03 8.26 -33.21
C LYS A 134 -2.45 7.80 -34.62
N ARG A 135 -3.71 8.18 -34.87
CA ARG A 135 -4.55 8.09 -36.09
C ARG A 135 -5.35 6.78 -36.07
N LYS A 136 -6.68 6.79 -36.24
CA LYS A 136 -7.49 7.65 -37.09
C LYS A 136 -8.95 7.61 -36.62
N ALA A 137 -9.56 8.76 -36.42
CA ALA A 137 -11.01 8.95 -36.46
C ALA A 137 -11.42 9.06 -37.93
N VAL A 138 -12.38 8.25 -38.37
CA VAL A 138 -13.26 8.37 -39.55
C VAL A 138 -14.39 7.36 -39.25
N GLU A 139 -15.55 7.82 -38.79
CA GLU A 139 -16.74 8.10 -39.62
C GLU A 139 -17.35 6.80 -40.17
N ILE A 140 -18.46 6.37 -39.55
CA ILE A 140 -19.40 5.43 -40.17
C ILE A 140 -20.77 6.09 -40.05
N GLU A 141 -21.35 6.29 -41.23
CA GLU A 141 -22.61 6.95 -41.54
C GLU A 141 -23.82 6.32 -40.85
N GLU A 142 -24.75 7.20 -40.49
CA GLU A 142 -26.17 6.91 -40.37
C GLU A 142 -26.73 6.51 -41.74
N VAL A 143 -27.31 5.32 -41.86
CA VAL A 143 -28.36 5.01 -42.84
C VAL A 143 -29.28 3.96 -42.24
N GLU A 144 -30.41 4.38 -41.65
CA GLU A 144 -31.61 3.55 -41.56
C GLU A 144 -32.81 4.44 -41.91
N GLU A 145 -33.24 4.38 -43.17
CA GLU A 145 -34.54 4.87 -43.61
C GLU A 145 -35.22 3.73 -44.40
N THR A 146 -36.35 3.29 -43.83
CA THR A 146 -37.58 2.75 -44.45
C THR A 146 -37.56 1.50 -45.32
N ASP A 147 -38.37 0.52 -44.90
CA ASP A 147 -39.53 0.05 -45.68
C ASP A 147 -40.72 -0.19 -44.72
#